data_AF-A0A1W1HKE4-F1
#
_entry.id   AF-A0A1W1HKE4-F1
#
_cell.length_a   1.000
_cell.length_b   1.000
_cell.length_c   1.000
_cell.angle_alpha   90.00
_cell.angle_beta   90.00
_cell.angle_gamma   90.00
#
_symmetry.space_group_name_H-M   'P 1'
#
loop_
_entity.id
_entity.type
_entity.pdbx_description
1 polymer ?
#
loop_
_entity_poly.entity_id
_entity_poly.type
_entity_poly.pdbx_seq_one_letter_code
_entity_poly.pdbx_strand_id
1 'polypeptide(L)'
;MNPETTDLFHMLMNAGPVVKAVLLLLLFFSITSWAIVFIKYRYIRRAYRDSVDFTDIFWQCRNLADAFAKAKILRTSPVARVFITGYMEIKKYEQTSTGASDTRGKTDGMMMPSYNIMSSVQRALRRSINVEIRRLSQLVPFLATAGNTAPFIGLFGTVWGIMNTFHGIGMSKSASLAVVAPGISEALVATAAGLAVAIPSVMAYNYFTDRIRVLDSELQSFVADLLNIIERDLQKNNINSSSVTASTSDAGTASSSIRGNSSGRIIRKTPLTGDSNINDKTLSQRVRT
;
A
#
# COMPACT_ATOMS: atom_id res chain seq x y z
N MET A 1 -38.44 -29.01 11.05
CA MET A 1 -38.09 -28.03 12.12
C MET A 1 -38.01 -28.83 13.41
N ASN A 2 -36.82 -28.92 14.01
CA ASN A 2 -36.58 -29.81 15.14
C ASN A 2 -37.18 -29.21 16.43
N PRO A 3 -37.89 -29.99 17.27
CA PRO A 3 -38.53 -29.50 18.50
C PRO A 3 -37.54 -28.81 19.47
N GLU A 4 -36.28 -29.21 19.45
CA GLU A 4 -35.18 -28.58 20.23
C GLU A 4 -34.93 -27.10 19.85
N THR A 5 -35.07 -26.76 18.57
CA THR A 5 -34.83 -25.38 18.08
C THR A 5 -35.95 -24.43 18.45
N THR A 6 -37.18 -24.93 18.55
CA THR A 6 -38.33 -24.16 19.01
C THR A 6 -38.22 -23.86 20.51
N ASP A 7 -37.67 -24.78 21.31
CA ASP A 7 -37.47 -24.56 22.75
C ASP A 7 -36.36 -23.55 23.06
N LEU A 8 -35.20 -23.65 22.39
CA LEU A 8 -34.12 -22.67 22.56
C LEU A 8 -34.54 -21.25 22.16
N PHE A 9 -35.26 -21.11 21.04
CA PHE A 9 -35.76 -19.83 20.57
C PHE A 9 -36.84 -19.27 21.51
N HIS A 10 -37.75 -20.12 22.00
CA HIS A 10 -38.77 -19.74 22.96
C HIS A 10 -38.17 -19.33 24.31
N MET A 11 -37.13 -20.03 24.78
CA MET A 11 -36.37 -19.66 25.98
C MET A 11 -35.69 -18.30 25.80
N LEU A 12 -35.01 -18.06 24.67
CA LEU A 12 -34.40 -16.76 24.36
C LEU A 12 -35.43 -15.63 24.26
N MET A 13 -36.62 -15.91 23.73
CA MET A 13 -37.71 -14.94 23.61
C MET A 13 -38.30 -14.57 24.97
N ASN A 14 -38.21 -15.46 25.96
CA ASN A 14 -38.67 -15.21 27.33
C ASN A 14 -37.57 -14.63 28.24
N ALA A 15 -36.32 -14.60 27.77
CA ALA A 15 -35.21 -14.09 28.55
C ALA A 15 -35.35 -12.61 28.97
N GLY A 16 -34.69 -12.26 30.08
CA GLY A 16 -34.65 -10.91 30.59
C GLY A 16 -34.10 -9.91 29.55
N PRO A 17 -34.54 -8.63 29.57
CA PRO A 17 -34.18 -7.64 28.55
C PRO A 17 -32.66 -7.43 28.44
N VAL A 18 -31.93 -7.54 29.55
CA VAL A 18 -30.47 -7.41 29.57
C VAL A 18 -29.78 -8.59 28.88
N VAL A 19 -30.22 -9.83 29.14
CA VAL A 19 -29.64 -11.03 28.51
C VAL A 19 -29.88 -10.99 26.99
N LYS A 20 -31.07 -10.58 26.55
CA LYS A 20 -31.37 -10.35 25.13
C LYS A 20 -30.45 -9.31 24.49
N ALA A 21 -30.21 -8.19 25.17
CA ALA A 21 -29.29 -7.15 24.69
C ALA A 21 -27.86 -7.68 24.55
N VAL A 22 -27.38 -8.46 25.53
CA VAL A 22 -26.06 -9.12 25.49
C VAL A 22 -25.96 -10.07 24.30
N LEU A 23 -26.97 -10.92 24.09
CA LEU A 23 -26.98 -11.89 22.99
C LEU A 23 -27.03 -11.20 21.62
N LEU A 24 -27.81 -10.12 21.48
CA LEU A 24 -27.87 -9.33 20.25
C LEU A 24 -26.52 -8.66 19.96
N LEU A 25 -25.87 -8.11 20.98
CA LEU A 25 -24.53 -7.53 20.86
C LEU A 25 -23.50 -8.58 20.41
N LEU A 26 -23.52 -9.76 21.04
CA LEU A 26 -22.65 -10.88 20.66
C LEU A 26 -22.94 -11.37 19.23
N LEU A 27 -24.20 -11.41 18.82
CA LEU A 27 -24.58 -11.74 17.45
C LEU A 27 -24.00 -10.74 16.44
N PHE A 28 -24.08 -9.44 16.74
CA PHE A 28 -23.46 -8.40 15.91
C PHE A 28 -21.94 -8.58 15.80
N PHE A 29 -21.26 -8.86 16.91
CA PHE A 29 -19.83 -9.15 16.92
C PHE A 29 -19.50 -10.40 16.09
N SER A 30 -20.32 -11.46 16.20
CA SER A 30 -20.18 -12.71 15.44
C SER A 30 -20.23 -12.46 13.93
N ILE A 31 -21.30 -11.80 13.47
CA ILE A 31 -21.53 -11.54 12.04
C ILE A 31 -20.40 -10.66 11.49
N THR A 32 -20.02 -9.61 12.23
CA THR A 32 -18.95 -8.70 11.82
C THR A 32 -17.60 -9.41 11.76
N SER A 33 -17.29 -10.24 12.76
CA SER A 33 -16.05 -11.03 12.81
C SER A 33 -15.95 -11.96 11.60
N TRP A 34 -16.96 -12.80 11.36
CA TRP A 34 -16.99 -13.70 10.22
C TRP A 34 -16.88 -12.96 8.87
N ALA A 35 -17.58 -11.84 8.71
CA ALA A 35 -17.46 -11.01 7.51
C ALA A 35 -16.02 -10.53 7.28
N ILE A 36 -15.36 -10.03 8.33
CA ILE A 36 -13.95 -9.60 8.26
C ILE A 36 -13.05 -10.77 7.92
N VAL A 37 -13.26 -11.95 8.54
CA VAL A 37 -12.47 -13.16 8.29
C VAL A 37 -12.49 -13.53 6.81
N PHE A 38 -13.67 -13.63 6.19
CA PHE A 38 -13.79 -14.01 4.79
C PHE A 38 -13.16 -12.97 3.85
N ILE A 39 -13.44 -11.68 4.08
CA ILE A 39 -12.90 -10.59 3.26
C ILE A 39 -11.37 -10.56 3.35
N LYS A 40 -10.81 -10.64 4.57
CA LYS A 40 -9.36 -10.57 4.79
C LYS A 40 -8.63 -11.81 4.34
N TYR A 41 -9.22 -12.99 4.53
CA TYR A 41 -8.63 -14.24 4.05
C TYR A 41 -8.43 -14.19 2.52
N ARG A 42 -9.46 -13.77 1.77
CA ARG A 42 -9.35 -13.64 0.31
C ARG A 42 -8.39 -12.54 -0.10
N TYR A 43 -8.43 -11.38 0.57
CA TYR A 43 -7.58 -10.23 0.26
C TYR A 43 -6.10 -10.52 0.49
N ILE A 44 -5.72 -11.02 1.67
CA ILE A 44 -4.32 -11.32 2.03
C ILE A 44 -3.78 -12.47 1.19
N ARG A 45 -4.57 -13.55 1.00
CA ARG A 45 -4.15 -14.68 0.17
C ARG A 45 -3.88 -14.27 -1.28
N ARG A 46 -4.69 -13.36 -1.82
CA ARG A 46 -4.47 -12.83 -3.18
C ARG A 46 -3.25 -11.92 -3.23
N ALA A 47 -3.11 -11.01 -2.26
CA ALA A 47 -1.97 -10.11 -2.16
C ALA A 47 -0.63 -10.89 -2.07
N TYR A 48 -0.59 -11.95 -1.26
CA TYR A 48 0.58 -12.81 -1.13
C TYR A 48 0.95 -13.49 -2.45
N ARG A 49 -0.01 -14.15 -3.10
CA ARG A 49 0.22 -14.81 -4.39
C ARG A 49 0.71 -13.83 -5.46
N ASP A 50 0.04 -12.69 -5.59
CA ASP A 50 0.40 -11.68 -6.60
C ASP A 50 1.76 -11.02 -6.28
N SER A 51 2.19 -10.97 -5.01
CA SER A 51 3.53 -10.53 -4.61
C SER A 51 4.62 -11.51 -5.04
N VAL A 52 4.39 -12.80 -4.83
CA VAL A 52 5.33 -13.86 -5.26
C VAL A 52 5.45 -13.85 -6.78
N ASP A 53 4.32 -13.88 -7.50
CA ASP A 53 4.29 -13.87 -8.96
C ASP A 53 5.01 -12.63 -9.53
N PHE A 54 4.82 -11.45 -8.95
CA PHE A 54 5.49 -10.23 -9.40
C PHE A 54 7.00 -10.27 -9.13
N THR A 55 7.42 -10.79 -7.98
CA THR A 55 8.85 -10.90 -7.61
C THR A 55 9.58 -11.79 -8.61
N ASP A 56 9.02 -12.95 -8.96
CA ASP A 56 9.62 -13.85 -9.96
C ASP A 56 9.73 -13.19 -11.34
N ILE A 57 8.68 -12.48 -11.75
CA ILE A 57 8.65 -11.72 -13.01
C ILE A 57 9.67 -10.58 -13.01
N PHE A 58 9.85 -9.89 -11.88
CA PHE A 58 10.79 -8.79 -11.72
C PHE A 58 12.23 -9.26 -11.99
N TRP A 59 12.63 -10.39 -11.40
CA TRP A 59 13.97 -10.96 -11.59
C TRP A 59 14.26 -11.43 -13.01
N GLN A 60 13.23 -11.71 -13.81
CA GLN A 60 13.36 -12.05 -15.22
C GLN A 60 13.44 -10.82 -16.14
N CYS A 61 13.15 -9.61 -15.64
CA CYS A 61 13.19 -8.40 -16.46
C CYS A 61 14.63 -7.91 -16.67
N ARG A 62 14.94 -7.51 -17.91
CA ARG A 62 16.28 -7.01 -18.27
C ARG A 62 16.53 -5.57 -17.82
N ASN A 63 15.46 -4.78 -17.63
CA ASN A 63 15.53 -3.40 -17.20
C ASN A 63 14.30 -3.01 -16.34
N LEU A 64 14.41 -1.87 -15.64
CA LEU A 64 13.36 -1.36 -14.75
C LEU A 64 12.09 -0.89 -15.48
N ALA A 65 12.19 -0.49 -16.76
CA ALA A 65 11.05 -0.05 -17.54
C ALA A 65 10.13 -1.23 -17.92
N ASP A 66 10.71 -2.38 -18.27
CA ASP A 66 9.98 -3.63 -18.52
C ASP A 66 9.26 -4.10 -17.26
N ALA A 67 9.95 -4.05 -16.12
CA ALA A 67 9.36 -4.35 -14.81
C ALA A 67 8.17 -3.42 -14.50
N PHE A 68 8.26 -2.14 -14.85
CA PHE A 68 7.17 -1.17 -14.67
C PHE A 68 5.95 -1.44 -15.54
N ALA A 69 6.16 -1.85 -16.80
CA ALA A 69 5.06 -2.25 -17.68
C ALA A 69 4.29 -3.46 -17.10
N LYS A 70 5.02 -4.47 -16.59
CA LYS A 70 4.41 -5.65 -15.96
C LYS A 70 3.77 -5.34 -14.60
N ALA A 71 4.38 -4.47 -13.78
CA ALA A 71 3.83 -4.03 -12.50
C ALA A 71 2.46 -3.36 -12.65
N LYS A 72 2.23 -2.63 -13.75
CA LYS A 72 0.94 -1.99 -14.03
C LYS A 72 -0.21 -2.96 -14.28
N ILE A 73 0.09 -4.20 -14.68
CA ILE A 73 -0.90 -5.26 -14.90
C ILE A 73 -1.25 -5.91 -13.54
N LEU A 74 -0.26 -6.10 -12.68
CA LEU A 74 -0.38 -6.71 -11.35
C LEU A 74 -0.69 -5.70 -10.23
N ARG A 75 -1.66 -4.80 -10.43
CA ARG A 75 -1.98 -3.74 -9.44
C ARG A 75 -2.49 -4.26 -8.09
N THR A 76 -2.85 -5.52 -7.99
CA THR A 76 -3.27 -6.16 -6.74
C THR A 76 -2.10 -6.57 -5.86
N SER A 77 -0.88 -6.66 -6.41
CA SER A 77 0.35 -6.98 -5.69
C SER A 77 0.86 -5.79 -4.87
N PRO A 78 1.02 -5.94 -3.54
CA PRO A 78 1.69 -4.96 -2.70
C PRO A 78 3.12 -4.64 -3.15
N VAL A 79 3.89 -5.65 -3.56
CA VAL A 79 5.27 -5.48 -4.05
C VAL A 79 5.28 -4.63 -5.32
N ALA A 80 4.39 -4.92 -6.27
CA ALA A 80 4.27 -4.14 -7.51
C ALA A 80 3.91 -2.67 -7.24
N ARG A 81 3.06 -2.39 -6.25
CA ARG A 81 2.71 -1.00 -5.85
C ARG A 81 3.90 -0.26 -5.26
N VAL A 82 4.67 -0.91 -4.38
CA VAL A 82 5.89 -0.33 -3.81
C VAL A 82 6.92 -0.07 -4.92
N PHE A 83 7.09 -1.02 -5.84
CA PHE A 83 7.95 -0.84 -7.01
C PHE A 83 7.55 0.36 -7.87
N ILE A 84 6.25 0.49 -8.21
CA ILE A 84 5.72 1.62 -9.00
C ILE A 84 6.05 2.95 -8.32
N THR A 85 5.86 3.06 -7.01
CA THR A 85 6.19 4.29 -6.25
C THR A 85 7.67 4.61 -6.34
N GLY A 86 8.55 3.62 -6.16
CA GLY A 86 9.99 3.80 -6.28
C GLY A 86 10.42 4.24 -7.69
N TYR A 87 9.91 3.57 -8.72
CA TYR A 87 10.20 3.89 -10.11
C TYR A 87 9.74 5.30 -10.50
N MET A 88 8.55 5.72 -10.06
CA MET A 88 8.05 7.07 -10.29
C MET A 88 8.91 8.14 -9.61
N GLU A 89 9.42 7.87 -8.41
CA GLU A 89 10.30 8.80 -7.71
C GLU A 89 11.63 9.00 -8.47
N ILE A 90 12.22 7.93 -9.02
CA ILE A 90 13.44 8.02 -9.85
C ILE A 90 13.19 8.85 -11.12
N LYS A 91 12.10 8.54 -11.85
CA LYS A 91 11.69 9.26 -13.07
C LYS A 91 11.49 10.76 -12.84
N LYS A 92 10.97 11.14 -11.68
CA LYS A 92 10.76 12.55 -11.32
C LYS A 92 12.10 13.31 -11.22
N TYR A 93 13.15 12.67 -10.71
CA TYR A 93 14.48 13.27 -10.63
C TYR A 93 15.14 13.37 -12.01
N GLU A 94 15.03 12.36 -12.88
CA GLU A 94 15.52 12.45 -14.26
C GLU A 94 14.92 13.67 -14.99
N GLN A 95 13.61 13.86 -14.88
CA GLN A 95 12.89 14.98 -15.51
C GLN A 95 13.28 16.35 -14.94
N THR A 96 13.50 16.43 -13.62
CA THR A 96 13.93 17.67 -12.96
C THR A 96 15.34 18.06 -13.39
N SER A 97 16.23 17.10 -13.58
CA SER A 97 17.59 17.34 -14.09
C SER A 97 17.61 17.79 -15.56
N THR A 98 16.69 17.30 -16.40
CA THR A 98 16.61 17.70 -17.82
C THR A 98 15.83 18.99 -18.09
N GLY A 99 15.01 19.47 -17.13
CA GLY A 99 14.13 20.64 -17.31
C GLY A 99 14.59 21.94 -16.65
N ALA A 100 15.70 21.93 -15.89
CA ALA A 100 16.20 23.08 -15.13
C ALA A 100 17.37 23.83 -15.81
N SER A 101 17.38 23.89 -17.14
CA SER A 101 18.31 24.72 -17.92
C SER A 101 17.81 26.14 -18.15
N ASP A 102 16.75 26.59 -17.49
CA ASP A 102 16.35 28.00 -17.50
C ASP A 102 15.93 28.48 -16.10
N THR A 103 16.74 29.39 -15.56
CA THR A 103 16.38 30.35 -14.51
C THR A 103 16.27 29.85 -13.06
N ARG A 104 17.42 29.71 -12.37
CA ARG A 104 17.64 30.38 -11.06
C ARG A 104 19.09 30.30 -10.61
N GLY A 105 19.63 31.47 -10.32
CA GLY A 105 21.05 31.71 -10.09
C GLY A 105 21.63 31.12 -8.81
N LYS A 106 22.95 30.88 -8.89
CA LYS A 106 23.97 31.08 -7.88
C LYS A 106 23.50 31.02 -6.42
N THR A 107 23.75 29.88 -5.78
CA THR A 107 24.42 29.82 -4.47
C THR A 107 25.16 28.50 -4.34
N ASP A 108 26.46 28.65 -4.12
CA ASP A 108 27.47 27.71 -3.62
C ASP A 108 27.44 26.23 -3.98
N GLY A 109 28.53 25.83 -4.63
CA GLY A 109 28.92 24.44 -4.75
C GLY A 109 29.26 23.82 -3.40
N MET A 110 28.64 22.68 -3.13
CA MET A 110 29.37 21.52 -2.65
C MET A 110 28.65 20.29 -3.18
N MET A 111 29.37 19.52 -3.99
CA MET A 111 29.15 18.13 -4.36
C MET A 111 28.02 17.42 -3.58
N MET A 112 26.97 16.93 -4.26
CA MET A 112 26.29 15.63 -4.05
C MET A 112 24.88 15.53 -4.71
N PRO A 113 24.77 15.30 -6.04
CA PRO A 113 23.48 15.02 -6.70
C PRO A 113 22.92 13.62 -6.38
N SER A 114 23.78 12.60 -6.23
CA SER A 114 23.34 11.18 -6.12
C SER A 114 22.85 10.76 -4.73
N TYR A 115 23.44 11.28 -3.65
CA TYR A 115 22.99 10.97 -2.27
C TYR A 115 21.56 11.45 -1.99
N ASN A 116 21.19 12.59 -2.59
CA ASN A 116 19.84 13.15 -2.46
C ASN A 116 18.79 12.26 -3.14
N ILE A 117 19.09 11.71 -4.33
CA ILE A 117 18.15 10.84 -5.05
C ILE A 117 17.95 9.52 -4.30
N MET A 118 19.04 8.85 -3.89
CA MET A 118 18.95 7.58 -3.18
C MET A 118 18.18 7.70 -1.86
N SER A 119 18.49 8.74 -1.06
CA SER A 119 17.78 8.98 0.20
C SER A 119 16.31 9.34 -0.01
N SER A 120 15.95 10.04 -1.09
CA SER A 120 14.56 10.33 -1.43
C SER A 120 13.79 9.09 -1.86
N VAL A 121 14.37 8.25 -2.72
CA VAL A 121 13.77 6.98 -3.15
C VAL A 121 13.57 6.06 -1.95
N GLN A 122 14.57 5.93 -1.08
CA GLN A 122 14.46 5.14 0.15
C GLN A 122 13.33 5.63 1.07
N ARG A 123 13.19 6.96 1.25
CA ARG A 123 12.06 7.55 2.01
C ARG A 123 10.71 7.26 1.36
N ALA A 124 10.61 7.39 0.03
CA ALA A 124 9.39 7.12 -0.72
C ALA A 124 8.98 5.65 -0.63
N LEU A 125 9.93 4.72 -0.78
CA LEU A 125 9.71 3.28 -0.63
C LEU A 125 9.27 2.91 0.78
N ARG A 126 9.96 3.39 1.82
CA ARG A 126 9.55 3.17 3.23
C ARG A 126 8.15 3.69 3.50
N ARG A 127 7.80 4.88 2.97
CA ARG A 127 6.44 5.41 3.08
C ARG A 127 5.44 4.50 2.38
N SER A 128 5.77 4.00 1.19
CA SER A 128 4.92 3.08 0.42
C SER A 128 4.69 1.76 1.16
N ILE A 129 5.72 1.15 1.75
CA ILE A 129 5.57 -0.05 2.60
C ILE A 129 4.59 0.23 3.73
N ASN A 130 4.79 1.32 4.48
CA ASN A 130 3.91 1.67 5.59
C ASN A 130 2.44 1.88 5.16
N VAL A 131 2.20 2.43 3.96
CA VAL A 131 0.84 2.55 3.39
C VAL A 131 0.23 1.19 3.12
N GLU A 132 0.98 0.28 2.48
CA GLU A 132 0.49 -1.07 2.16
C GLU A 132 0.24 -1.90 3.41
N ILE A 133 1.14 -1.85 4.41
CA ILE A 133 0.95 -2.54 5.70
C ILE A 133 -0.28 -2.00 6.42
N ARG A 134 -0.47 -0.67 6.48
CA ARG A 134 -1.70 -0.10 7.07
C ARG A 134 -2.95 -0.62 6.36
N ARG A 135 -2.94 -0.70 5.03
CA ARG A 135 -4.08 -1.22 4.26
C ARG A 135 -4.36 -2.70 4.54
N LEU A 136 -3.32 -3.51 4.67
CA LEU A 136 -3.43 -4.92 5.04
C LEU A 136 -3.97 -5.08 6.47
N SER A 137 -3.56 -4.22 7.40
CA SER A 137 -3.98 -4.26 8.81
C SER A 137 -5.36 -3.68 9.10
N GLN A 138 -5.99 -2.94 8.18
CA GLN A 138 -7.36 -2.42 8.38
C GLN A 138 -8.32 -3.53 8.81
N LEU A 139 -9.27 -3.25 9.72
CA LEU A 139 -10.26 -4.20 10.24
C LEU A 139 -9.71 -5.36 11.09
N VAL A 140 -8.43 -5.73 10.98
CA VAL A 140 -7.82 -6.79 11.83
C VAL A 140 -7.88 -6.44 13.33
N PRO A 141 -7.68 -5.19 13.78
CA PRO A 141 -7.84 -4.82 15.18
C PRO A 141 -9.25 -5.08 15.75
N PHE A 142 -10.30 -5.04 14.93
CA PHE A 142 -11.65 -5.38 15.38
C PHE A 142 -11.73 -6.84 15.85
N LEU A 143 -11.04 -7.76 15.17
CA LEU A 143 -10.97 -9.17 15.57
C LEU A 143 -10.28 -9.33 16.94
N ALA A 144 -9.25 -8.52 17.22
CA ALA A 144 -8.61 -8.50 18.54
C ALA A 144 -9.58 -8.00 19.61
N THR A 145 -10.30 -6.91 19.34
CA THR A 145 -11.32 -6.40 20.26
C THR A 145 -12.39 -7.44 20.50
N ALA A 146 -12.99 -8.00 19.45
CA ALA A 146 -14.04 -9.01 19.55
C ALA A 146 -13.55 -10.27 20.29
N GLY A 147 -12.33 -10.73 19.99
CA GLY A 147 -11.70 -11.86 20.66
C GLY A 147 -11.51 -11.65 22.16
N ASN A 148 -11.08 -10.45 22.56
CA ASN A 148 -10.78 -10.14 23.94
C ASN A 148 -12.02 -9.73 24.76
N THR A 149 -13.02 -9.06 24.16
CA THR A 149 -14.16 -8.53 24.90
C THR A 149 -15.38 -9.44 24.91
N ALA A 150 -15.60 -10.26 23.87
CA ALA A 150 -16.77 -11.15 23.79
C ALA A 150 -16.93 -12.12 24.98
N PRO A 151 -15.86 -12.73 25.54
CA PRO A 151 -15.98 -13.58 26.72
C PRO A 151 -16.50 -12.80 27.94
N PHE A 152 -16.04 -11.56 28.13
CA PHE A 152 -16.47 -10.72 29.23
C PHE A 152 -17.92 -10.23 29.05
N ILE A 153 -18.34 -9.96 27.82
CA ILE A 153 -19.73 -9.64 27.50
C ILE A 153 -20.63 -10.84 27.83
N GLY A 154 -20.22 -12.06 27.48
CA GLY A 154 -20.93 -13.30 27.85
C GLY A 154 -20.99 -13.52 29.36
N LEU A 155 -19.85 -13.34 30.05
CA LEU A 155 -19.75 -13.42 31.50
C LEU A 155 -20.68 -12.43 32.19
N PHE A 156 -20.74 -11.18 31.72
CA PHE A 156 -21.67 -10.18 32.20
C PHE A 156 -23.13 -10.66 32.06
N GLY A 157 -23.48 -11.25 30.91
CA GLY A 157 -24.77 -11.89 30.69
C GLY A 157 -25.08 -12.97 31.73
N THR A 158 -24.13 -13.85 32.04
CA THR A 158 -24.31 -14.87 33.08
C THR A 158 -24.54 -14.28 34.46
N VAL A 159 -23.70 -13.33 34.87
CA VAL A 159 -23.76 -12.71 36.20
C VAL A 159 -25.11 -12.02 36.39
N TRP A 160 -25.55 -11.28 35.37
CA TRP A 160 -26.85 -10.61 35.41
C TRP A 160 -28.03 -11.60 35.45
N GLY A 161 -28.01 -12.64 34.61
CA GLY A 161 -29.08 -13.64 34.57
C GLY A 161 -29.22 -14.42 35.88
N ILE A 162 -28.09 -14.81 36.47
CA ILE A 162 -28.05 -15.47 37.78
C ILE A 162 -28.56 -14.52 38.88
N MET A 163 -28.10 -13.26 38.89
CA MET A 163 -28.57 -12.25 39.83
C MET A 163 -30.10 -12.05 39.76
N ASN A 164 -30.66 -11.94 38.55
CA ASN A 164 -32.09 -11.77 38.34
C ASN A 164 -32.88 -13.02 38.81
N THR A 165 -32.33 -14.21 38.59
CA THR A 165 -32.92 -15.46 39.08
C THR A 165 -32.98 -15.48 40.62
N PHE A 166 -31.89 -15.13 41.30
CA PHE A 166 -31.88 -15.05 42.76
C PHE A 166 -32.80 -13.96 43.33
N HIS A 167 -32.90 -12.82 42.65
CA HIS A 167 -33.86 -11.77 43.01
C HIS A 167 -35.30 -12.28 42.95
N GLY A 168 -35.65 -13.03 41.89
CA GLY A 168 -36.95 -13.67 41.75
C GLY A 168 -37.27 -14.67 42.87
N ILE A 169 -36.30 -15.47 43.30
CA ILE A 169 -36.47 -16.38 44.46
C ILE A 169 -36.78 -15.58 45.73
N GLY A 170 -36.07 -14.48 45.97
CA GLY A 170 -36.26 -13.62 47.13
C GLY A 170 -37.67 -13.02 47.21
N MET A 171 -38.24 -12.65 46.06
CA MET A 171 -39.62 -12.14 45.98
C MET A 171 -40.66 -13.25 46.11
N SER A 172 -40.42 -14.40 45.47
CA SER A 172 -41.37 -15.53 45.40
C SER A 172 -41.42 -16.37 46.67
N LYS A 173 -40.39 -16.25 47.54
CA LYS A 173 -40.17 -17.09 48.73
C LYS A 173 -40.17 -18.61 48.43
N SER A 174 -39.95 -18.98 47.18
CA SER A 174 -39.92 -20.36 46.70
C SER A 174 -38.65 -20.60 45.90
N ALA A 175 -37.88 -21.61 46.32
CA ALA A 175 -36.61 -22.00 45.70
C ALA A 175 -36.73 -23.26 44.84
N SER A 176 -37.92 -23.53 44.27
CA SER A 176 -38.11 -24.73 43.47
C SER A 176 -37.22 -24.71 42.21
N LEU A 177 -36.59 -25.85 41.90
CA LEU A 177 -35.70 -26.00 40.74
C LEU A 177 -36.40 -25.64 39.42
N ALA A 178 -37.69 -25.95 39.30
CA ALA A 178 -38.49 -25.64 38.10
C ALA A 178 -38.59 -24.14 37.81
N VAL A 179 -38.53 -23.28 38.85
CA VAL A 179 -38.64 -21.82 38.69
C VAL A 179 -37.28 -21.18 38.33
N VAL A 180 -36.17 -21.78 38.77
CA VAL A 180 -34.83 -21.19 38.61
C VAL A 180 -34.05 -21.76 37.42
N ALA A 181 -34.35 -23.00 37.01
CA ALA A 181 -33.63 -23.68 35.94
C ALA A 181 -33.64 -22.92 34.60
N PRO A 182 -34.75 -22.31 34.14
CA PRO A 182 -34.75 -21.54 32.90
C PRO A 182 -33.81 -20.32 32.94
N GLY A 183 -33.85 -19.53 34.02
CA GLY A 183 -33.02 -18.31 34.15
C GLY A 183 -31.51 -18.61 34.23
N ILE A 184 -31.13 -19.72 34.87
CA ILE A 184 -29.74 -20.17 34.91
C ILE A 184 -29.30 -20.70 33.53
N SER A 185 -30.16 -21.43 32.83
CA SER A 185 -29.86 -21.93 31.49
C SER A 185 -29.62 -20.78 30.50
N GLU A 186 -30.50 -19.78 30.49
CA GLU A 186 -30.35 -18.56 29.67
C GLU A 186 -29.04 -17.82 29.95
N ALA A 187 -28.70 -17.67 31.24
CA ALA A 187 -27.44 -17.10 31.65
C ALA A 187 -26.27 -17.87 31.01
N LEU A 188 -26.23 -19.21 31.15
CA LEU A 188 -25.13 -20.04 30.62
C LEU A 188 -25.01 -19.95 29.09
N VAL A 189 -26.12 -19.81 28.36
CA VAL A 189 -26.11 -19.60 26.90
C VAL A 189 -25.37 -18.31 26.53
N ALA A 190 -25.46 -17.23 27.33
CA ALA A 190 -24.75 -15.98 27.05
C ALA A 190 -23.22 -16.16 27.09
N THR A 191 -22.69 -16.92 28.04
CA THR A 191 -21.25 -17.22 28.10
C THR A 191 -20.81 -18.14 26.97
N ALA A 192 -21.60 -19.16 26.65
CA ALA A 192 -21.32 -20.03 25.51
C ALA A 192 -21.26 -19.22 24.19
N ALA A 193 -22.21 -18.29 24.00
CA ALA A 193 -22.22 -17.38 22.86
C ALA A 193 -20.98 -16.46 22.83
N GLY A 194 -20.57 -15.93 23.99
CA GLY A 194 -19.36 -15.12 24.12
C GLY A 194 -18.10 -15.86 23.66
N LEU A 195 -17.94 -17.12 24.08
CA LEU A 195 -16.83 -17.98 23.66
C LEU A 195 -16.90 -18.34 22.16
N ALA A 196 -18.10 -18.61 21.64
CA ALA A 196 -18.30 -18.91 20.23
C ALA A 196 -17.91 -17.74 19.30
N VAL A 197 -18.01 -16.50 19.78
CA VAL A 197 -17.52 -15.30 19.07
C VAL A 197 -16.02 -15.12 19.27
N ALA A 198 -15.53 -15.32 20.49
CA ALA A 198 -14.15 -15.03 20.86
C ALA A 198 -13.13 -15.92 20.16
N ILE A 199 -13.37 -17.24 20.16
CA ILE A 199 -12.40 -18.24 19.69
C ILE A 199 -12.06 -18.01 18.20
N PRO A 200 -13.03 -17.95 17.26
CA PRO A 200 -12.72 -17.68 15.86
C PRO A 200 -12.06 -16.31 15.65
N SER A 201 -12.47 -15.30 16.41
CA SER A 201 -11.93 -13.94 16.30
C SER A 201 -10.44 -13.88 16.66
N VAL A 202 -10.05 -14.50 17.78
CA VAL A 202 -8.63 -14.56 18.20
C VAL A 202 -7.80 -15.39 17.21
N MET A 203 -8.30 -16.54 16.77
CA MET A 203 -7.59 -17.38 15.80
C MET A 203 -7.33 -16.62 14.49
N ALA A 204 -8.35 -15.93 13.98
CA ALA A 204 -8.22 -15.15 12.76
C ALA A 204 -7.31 -13.93 12.93
N TYR A 205 -7.39 -13.23 14.07
CA TYR A 205 -6.50 -12.12 14.38
C TYR A 205 -5.02 -12.54 14.34
N ASN A 206 -4.68 -13.65 15.03
CA ASN A 206 -3.31 -14.16 15.06
C ASN A 206 -2.86 -14.57 13.66
N TYR A 207 -3.69 -15.32 12.93
CA TYR A 207 -3.39 -15.73 11.56
C TYR A 207 -3.11 -14.53 10.63
N PHE A 208 -3.97 -13.51 10.64
CA PHE A 208 -3.78 -12.35 9.77
C PHE A 208 -2.56 -11.51 10.19
N THR A 209 -2.34 -11.33 11.48
CA THR A 209 -1.17 -10.57 11.98
C THR A 209 0.14 -11.21 11.53
N ASP A 210 0.26 -12.53 11.63
CA ASP A 210 1.45 -13.25 11.19
C ASP A 210 1.62 -13.19 9.67
N ARG A 211 0.53 -13.33 8.90
CA ARG A 211 0.60 -13.18 7.43
C ARG A 211 1.00 -11.78 7.00
N ILE A 212 0.56 -10.74 7.70
CA ILE A 212 0.96 -9.36 7.43
C ILE A 212 2.44 -9.15 7.75
N ARG A 213 2.96 -9.72 8.84
CA ARG A 213 4.38 -9.66 9.19
C ARG A 213 5.27 -10.33 8.14
N VAL A 214 4.87 -11.51 7.64
CA VAL A 214 5.60 -12.18 6.56
C VAL A 214 5.67 -11.28 5.31
N LEU A 215 4.54 -10.70 4.92
CA LEU A 215 4.46 -9.83 3.76
C LEU A 215 5.23 -8.51 3.95
N ASP A 216 5.27 -7.95 5.17
CA ASP A 216 6.13 -6.82 5.51
C ASP A 216 7.61 -7.17 5.33
N SER A 217 8.04 -8.32 5.85
CA SER A 217 9.41 -8.81 5.65
C SER A 217 9.75 -8.96 4.17
N GLU A 218 8.86 -9.55 3.36
CA GLU A 218 9.06 -9.69 1.91
C GLU A 218 9.17 -8.33 1.21
N LEU A 219 8.35 -7.35 1.60
CA LEU A 219 8.42 -5.98 1.07
C LEU A 219 9.74 -5.29 1.42
N GLN A 220 10.22 -5.44 2.66
CA GLN A 220 11.50 -4.87 3.09
C GLN A 220 12.68 -5.50 2.34
N SER A 221 12.69 -6.83 2.18
CA SER A 221 13.71 -7.55 1.41
C SER A 221 13.72 -7.08 -0.05
N PHE A 222 12.55 -7.05 -0.71
CA PHE A 222 12.45 -6.57 -2.08
C PHE A 222 12.94 -5.12 -2.24
N VAL A 223 12.61 -4.24 -1.30
CA VAL A 223 13.07 -2.85 -1.33
C VAL A 223 14.59 -2.74 -1.15
N ALA A 224 15.19 -3.55 -0.27
CA ALA A 224 16.64 -3.58 -0.11
C ALA A 224 17.34 -4.00 -1.41
N ASP A 225 16.84 -5.05 -2.05
CA ASP A 225 17.36 -5.52 -3.34
C ASP A 225 17.18 -4.47 -4.45
N LEU A 226 16.01 -3.84 -4.52
CA LEU A 226 15.73 -2.77 -5.47
C LEU A 226 16.68 -1.58 -5.28
N LEU A 227 16.94 -1.16 -4.04
CA LEU A 227 17.88 -0.07 -3.75
C LEU A 227 19.30 -0.42 -4.19
N ASN A 228 19.75 -1.65 -3.98
CA ASN A 228 21.06 -2.12 -4.46
C ASN A 228 21.17 -2.08 -6.00
N ILE A 229 20.10 -2.45 -6.72
CA ILE A 229 20.05 -2.38 -8.18
C ILE A 229 20.13 -0.92 -8.64
N ILE A 230 19.35 -0.03 -8.01
CA ILE A 230 19.34 1.41 -8.34
C ILE A 230 20.70 2.03 -8.06
N GLU A 231 21.33 1.71 -6.94
CA GLU A 231 22.64 2.25 -6.58
C GLU A 231 23.70 1.86 -7.60
N ARG A 232 23.72 0.59 -8.01
CA ARG A 232 24.62 0.08 -9.04
C ARG A 232 24.42 0.77 -10.39
N ASP A 233 23.17 1.03 -10.78
CA ASP A 233 22.86 1.72 -12.03
C ASP A 233 23.29 3.20 -11.99
N LEU A 234 23.03 3.90 -10.88
CA LEU A 234 23.47 5.28 -10.68
C LEU A 234 25.00 5.40 -10.69
N GLN A 235 25.72 4.48 -10.03
CA GLN A 235 27.19 4.47 -10.04
C GLN A 235 27.74 4.24 -11.45
N LYS A 236 27.18 3.28 -12.20
CA LYS A 236 27.57 3.00 -13.59
C LYS A 236 27.37 4.22 -14.50
N ASN A 237 26.24 4.91 -14.37
CA ASN A 237 25.95 6.12 -15.13
C ASN A 237 26.92 7.27 -14.78
N ASN A 238 27.31 7.40 -13.50
CA ASN A 238 28.28 8.40 -13.05
C ASN A 238 29.67 8.15 -13.66
N ILE A 239 30.16 6.90 -13.64
CA ILE A 239 31.46 6.52 -14.24
C ILE A 239 31.50 6.83 -15.75
N ASN A 240 30.41 6.52 -16.47
CA ASN A 240 30.30 6.83 -17.89
C ASN A 240 30.32 8.35 -18.16
N SER A 241 29.70 9.16 -17.30
CA SER A 241 29.71 10.63 -17.44
C SER A 241 31.10 11.25 -17.15
N SER A 242 31.84 10.70 -16.18
CA SER A 242 33.19 11.16 -15.82
C SER A 242 34.24 10.79 -16.87
N SER A 243 34.12 9.63 -17.51
CA SER A 243 35.02 9.21 -18.60
C SER A 243 34.84 10.05 -19.85
N VAL A 244 33.60 10.36 -20.26
CA VAL A 244 33.31 11.23 -21.42
C VAL A 244 33.90 12.64 -21.23
N THR A 245 33.79 13.21 -20.04
CA THR A 245 34.34 14.54 -19.73
C THR A 245 35.87 14.56 -19.76
N ALA A 246 36.54 13.51 -19.27
CA ALA A 246 38.01 13.40 -19.33
C ALA A 246 38.56 13.25 -20.76
N SER A 247 37.89 12.49 -21.64
CA SER A 247 38.31 12.37 -23.04
C SER A 247 38.08 13.63 -23.88
N THR A 248 37.17 14.52 -23.47
CA THR A 248 36.88 15.76 -24.21
C THR A 248 37.87 16.88 -23.85
N SER A 249 38.47 16.86 -22.65
CA SER A 249 39.46 17.86 -22.23
C SER A 249 40.82 17.72 -22.94
N ASP A 250 41.23 16.50 -23.30
CA ASP A 250 42.52 16.29 -23.99
C ASP A 250 42.50 16.68 -25.48
N ALA A 251 41.32 16.72 -26.11
CA ALA A 251 41.19 17.15 -27.51
C ALA A 251 41.24 18.69 -27.69
N GLY A 252 40.99 19.47 -26.63
CA GLY A 252 40.91 20.94 -26.68
C GLY A 252 42.26 21.67 -26.60
N THR A 253 43.32 21.00 -26.12
CA THR A 253 44.62 21.65 -25.86
C THR A 253 45.56 21.64 -27.07
N ALA A 254 45.28 20.85 -28.11
CA ALA A 254 46.15 20.69 -29.27
C ALA A 254 45.92 21.70 -30.43
N SER A 255 44.92 22.59 -30.35
CA SER A 255 44.55 23.46 -31.49
C SER A 255 44.86 24.96 -31.31
N SER A 256 45.51 25.41 -30.23
CA SER A 256 45.71 26.85 -29.95
C SER A 256 47.11 27.41 -30.25
N SER A 257 48.05 26.63 -30.81
CA SER A 257 49.45 27.07 -30.96
C SER A 257 49.95 27.42 -32.37
N ILE A 258 49.09 27.50 -33.40
CA ILE A 258 49.52 27.89 -34.75
C ILE A 258 48.56 28.87 -35.42
N ARG A 259 48.73 30.18 -35.16
CA ARG A 259 48.71 31.21 -36.22
C ARG A 259 49.21 32.58 -35.73
N GLY A 260 50.43 32.91 -36.11
CA GLY A 260 50.97 34.27 -36.03
C GLY A 260 50.56 35.12 -37.24
N ASN A 261 50.29 36.39 -36.95
CA ASN A 261 50.70 37.60 -37.68
C ASN A 261 50.34 37.76 -39.19
N SER A 262 49.42 38.69 -39.50
CA SER A 262 49.63 39.72 -40.53
C SER A 262 48.55 40.82 -40.50
N SER A 263 49.02 42.06 -40.47
CA SER A 263 48.34 43.35 -40.46
C SER A 263 47.31 43.64 -41.57
N GLY A 264 46.34 44.50 -41.24
CA GLY A 264 46.09 45.70 -42.04
C GLY A 264 44.80 45.82 -42.87
N ARG A 265 44.00 46.84 -42.48
CA ARG A 265 43.35 47.86 -43.33
C ARG A 265 41.84 47.74 -43.63
N ILE A 266 41.15 48.77 -43.12
CA ILE A 266 39.79 49.27 -43.36
C ILE A 266 39.54 49.61 -44.84
N ILE A 267 38.32 49.42 -45.37
CA ILE A 267 37.50 50.41 -46.15
C ILE A 267 36.02 49.93 -46.32
N ARG A 268 35.09 50.89 -46.16
CA ARG A 268 33.61 50.85 -46.33
C ARG A 268 33.17 50.67 -47.80
N LYS A 269 31.95 50.14 -48.04
CA LYS A 269 30.77 50.87 -48.59
C LYS A 269 29.62 49.95 -49.09
N THR A 270 28.45 50.12 -48.45
CA THR A 270 27.05 50.30 -48.96
C THR A 270 26.36 49.30 -49.91
N PRO A 271 25.01 49.20 -49.82
CA PRO A 271 24.18 48.13 -50.38
C PRO A 271 23.49 48.51 -51.70
N LEU A 272 22.95 47.52 -52.41
CA LEU A 272 21.96 47.76 -53.47
C LEU A 272 20.76 46.83 -53.31
N THR A 273 19.64 47.52 -53.13
CA THR A 273 18.24 47.12 -53.24
C THR A 273 17.91 46.59 -54.65
N GLY A 274 16.98 45.65 -54.72
CA GLY A 274 16.41 45.15 -55.98
C GLY A 274 15.11 44.42 -55.71
N ASP A 275 14.04 45.19 -55.54
CA ASP A 275 12.64 44.74 -55.55
C ASP A 275 12.25 44.28 -56.96
N SER A 276 11.51 43.18 -57.09
CA SER A 276 10.33 43.10 -57.96
C SER A 276 9.53 41.83 -57.72
N ASN A 277 8.39 42.11 -57.12
CA ASN A 277 7.17 41.35 -56.95
C ASN A 277 6.59 40.82 -58.29
N ILE A 278 5.61 39.91 -58.16
CA ILE A 278 4.44 39.64 -59.06
C ILE A 278 4.42 38.30 -59.83
N ASN A 279 3.48 37.44 -59.36
CA ASN A 279 2.46 36.62 -60.04
C ASN A 279 2.41 35.19 -59.49
N ASP A 280 1.41 34.80 -58.70
CA ASP A 280 -0.04 34.65 -58.97
C ASP A 280 -0.39 33.29 -59.60
N LYS A 281 -1.45 32.70 -59.04
CA LYS A 281 -2.33 31.63 -59.53
C LYS A 281 -1.93 30.14 -59.48
N THR A 282 -2.55 29.50 -58.47
CA THR A 282 -3.56 28.43 -58.57
C THR A 282 -3.34 27.27 -59.54
N LEU A 283 -3.41 26.04 -59.02
CA LEU A 283 -4.16 24.86 -59.50
C LEU A 283 -3.82 23.70 -58.53
N SER A 284 -4.69 23.31 -57.60
CA SER A 284 -5.77 22.30 -57.74
C SER A 284 -5.34 20.92 -58.27
N GLN A 285 -5.92 19.90 -57.63
CA GLN A 285 -5.96 18.46 -57.94
C GLN A 285 -4.87 17.61 -57.24
N ARG A 286 -5.15 16.81 -56.19
CA ARG A 286 -6.15 15.73 -56.00
C ARG A 286 -5.87 14.52 -56.91
N VAL A 287 -5.65 13.37 -56.26
CA VAL A 287 -5.97 11.99 -56.68
C VAL A 287 -4.80 11.05 -57.10
N ARG A 288 -4.72 9.93 -56.35
CA ARG A 288 -4.15 8.58 -56.64
C ARG A 288 -2.61 8.50 -56.68
N THR A 289 -1.98 7.50 -56.06
CA THR A 289 -2.37 6.09 -55.84
C THR A 289 -2.11 5.62 -54.41
#